data_AF-A0A3A5JNB0-F1
#
_entry.id   AF-A0A3A5JNB0-F1
#
_cell.length_a   1.000
_cell.length_b   1.000
_cell.length_c   1.000
_cell.angle_alpha   90.00
_cell.angle_beta   90.00
_cell.angle_gamma   90.00
#
_symmetry.space_group_name_H-M   'P 1'
#
loop_
_entity.id
_entity.type
_entity.pdbx_description
1 polymer ?
#
loop_
_entity_poly.entity_id
_entity_poly.type
_entity_poly.pdbx_seq_one_letter_code
_entity_poly.pdbx_strand_id
1 'polypeptide(L)'
;MAEPDDERKTVAVDGTVEDERTPDRGVGALMRRHSLVSFYVLAYGLSWVAWLPYVLSENGVGIWRFSFPEVLGTSQFTGMLFGAYLGPLGAAFLVTALAEGRPGLRRWGARVFRWRVSWRWYAVALLAAPVVITIGTVVVAGTDAGLRVPPVELLALYVPFLLLQVLTTGLAEEPGWRDFALVRHQQVHGPFLGTLILGVLWAGWHFPLFLTDWGVGVGGASVGTLLAFTA
;
A
#
# COMPACT_ATOMS: atom_id res chain seq x y z
N MET A 1 -5.55 -13.80 88.31
CA MET A 1 -4.21 -13.35 87.87
C MET A 1 -4.09 -13.80 86.42
N ALA A 2 -4.78 -13.13 85.50
CA ALA A 2 -4.43 -11.86 84.84
C ALA A 2 -3.93 -12.18 83.42
N GLU A 3 -4.85 -12.06 82.46
CA GLU A 3 -4.61 -11.81 81.03
C GLU A 3 -3.90 -10.44 80.87
N PRO A 4 -3.03 -10.26 79.86
CA PRO A 4 -3.47 -9.64 78.59
C PRO A 4 -2.93 -10.42 77.37
N ASP A 5 -3.73 -10.61 76.32
CA ASP A 5 -3.98 -9.67 75.21
C ASP A 5 -2.72 -9.41 74.36
N ASP A 6 -2.60 -10.12 73.23
CA ASP A 6 -1.70 -9.76 72.15
C ASP A 6 -2.40 -9.94 70.80
N GLU A 7 -3.11 -8.88 70.45
CA GLU A 7 -3.28 -8.30 69.11
C GLU A 7 -3.21 -9.25 67.91
N ARG A 8 -4.42 -9.64 67.52
CA ARG A 8 -4.89 -9.83 66.15
C ARG A 8 -4.16 -8.89 65.14
N LYS A 9 -3.09 -9.37 64.50
CA LYS A 9 -2.61 -8.81 63.23
C LYS A 9 -3.55 -9.24 62.10
N THR A 10 -4.64 -8.49 61.96
CA THR A 10 -5.34 -8.33 60.68
C THR A 10 -4.35 -7.75 59.68
N VAL A 11 -3.73 -8.61 58.87
CA VAL A 11 -3.09 -8.19 57.63
C VAL A 11 -4.24 -7.86 56.67
N ALA A 12 -4.50 -6.56 56.51
CA ALA A 12 -5.32 -6.07 55.42
C ALA A 12 -4.70 -6.54 54.10
N VAL A 13 -5.36 -7.47 53.42
CA VAL A 13 -5.17 -7.67 51.98
C VAL A 13 -6.04 -6.61 51.31
N ASP A 14 -5.53 -5.39 51.28
CA ASP A 14 -6.03 -4.36 50.38
C ASP A 14 -4.86 -3.77 49.60
N GLY A 15 -5.07 -3.65 48.31
CA GLY A 15 -4.02 -3.61 47.31
C GLY A 15 -4.41 -4.37 46.06
N THR A 16 -5.70 -4.34 45.70
CA THR A 16 -6.03 -4.25 44.29
C THR A 16 -5.37 -2.98 43.78
N VAL A 17 -4.13 -3.11 43.30
CA VAL A 17 -3.63 -2.19 42.28
C VAL A 17 -4.51 -2.47 41.08
N GLU A 18 -5.69 -1.85 41.07
CA GLU A 18 -6.37 -1.54 39.84
C GLU A 18 -5.36 -0.71 39.06
N ASP A 19 -4.70 -1.40 38.13
CA ASP A 19 -3.97 -0.81 37.02
C ASP A 19 -4.98 0.07 36.29
N GLU A 20 -5.18 1.28 36.80
CA GLU A 20 -5.82 2.39 36.13
C GLU A 20 -4.94 2.70 34.92
N ARG A 21 -5.02 1.84 33.90
CA ARG A 21 -4.66 2.19 32.54
C ARG A 21 -5.61 3.31 32.18
N THR A 22 -5.17 4.53 32.45
CA THR A 22 -5.68 5.73 31.80
C THR A 22 -6.01 5.35 30.36
N PRO A 23 -7.26 5.52 29.91
CA PRO A 23 -7.65 5.08 28.59
C PRO A 23 -6.66 5.72 27.63
N ASP A 24 -5.89 4.88 26.95
CA ASP A 24 -4.80 5.25 26.08
C ASP A 24 -5.36 6.30 25.10
N ARG A 25 -5.08 7.59 25.35
CA ARG A 25 -5.67 8.75 24.64
C ARG A 25 -4.64 9.40 23.70
N GLY A 26 -3.50 8.73 23.47
CA GLY A 26 -2.44 9.19 22.59
C GLY A 26 -2.65 8.82 21.12
N VAL A 27 -1.79 9.35 20.26
CA VAL A 27 -1.78 9.11 18.79
C VAL A 27 -1.80 7.61 18.46
N GLY A 28 -1.09 6.78 19.23
CA GLY A 28 -1.09 5.33 19.04
C GLY A 28 -2.45 4.67 19.25
N ALA A 29 -3.24 5.16 20.21
CA ALA A 29 -4.58 4.65 20.46
C ALA A 29 -5.59 5.08 19.39
N LEU A 30 -5.46 6.31 18.87
CA LEU A 30 -6.22 6.78 17.71
C LEU A 30 -5.95 5.90 16.49
N MET A 31 -4.67 5.67 16.18
CA MET A 31 -4.25 4.82 15.06
C MET A 31 -4.67 3.36 15.23
N ARG A 32 -4.71 2.86 16.46
CA ARG A 32 -5.21 1.51 16.74
C ARG A 32 -6.73 1.42 16.51
N ARG A 33 -7.50 2.43 16.93
CA ARG A 33 -8.96 2.49 16.75
C ARG A 33 -9.38 2.75 15.30
N HIS A 34 -8.61 3.55 14.56
CA HIS A 34 -8.93 3.99 13.20
C HIS A 34 -7.83 3.64 12.18
N SER A 35 -7.23 2.46 12.31
CA SER A 35 -6.05 2.06 11.53
C SER A 35 -6.19 2.21 10.01
N LEU A 36 -7.34 1.84 9.44
CA LEU A 36 -7.61 2.02 8.01
C LEU A 36 -7.66 3.49 7.61
N VAL A 37 -8.41 4.32 8.35
CA VAL A 37 -8.54 5.76 8.05
C VAL A 37 -7.19 6.46 8.19
N SER A 38 -6.46 6.20 9.28
CA SER A 38 -5.11 6.75 9.48
C SER A 38 -4.16 6.33 8.35
N PHE A 39 -4.24 5.08 7.91
CA PHE A 39 -3.44 4.58 6.80
C PHE A 39 -3.75 5.32 5.49
N TYR A 40 -5.01 5.43 5.07
CA TYR A 40 -5.34 6.11 3.81
C TYR A 40 -5.00 7.61 3.85
N VAL A 41 -5.28 8.30 4.96
CA VAL A 41 -4.93 9.72 5.12
C VAL A 41 -3.43 9.92 4.98
N LEU A 42 -2.61 9.07 5.62
CA LEU A 42 -1.16 9.15 5.50
C LEU A 42 -0.67 8.74 4.11
N ALA A 43 -1.20 7.67 3.53
CA ALA A 43 -0.78 7.18 2.21
C ALA A 43 -1.05 8.23 1.13
N TYR A 44 -2.23 8.84 1.13
CA TYR A 44 -2.57 9.93 0.22
C TYR A 44 -1.74 11.17 0.52
N GLY A 45 -1.72 11.64 1.77
CA GLY A 45 -1.04 12.87 2.15
C GLY A 45 0.46 12.83 1.83
N LEU A 46 1.14 11.73 2.19
CA LEU A 46 2.57 11.58 1.94
C LEU A 46 2.88 11.46 0.44
N SER A 47 2.13 10.64 -0.31
CA SER A 47 2.37 10.51 -1.75
C SER A 47 2.08 11.79 -2.51
N TRP A 48 0.94 12.42 -2.23
CA TRP A 48 0.52 13.61 -2.96
C TRP A 48 1.49 14.77 -2.73
N VAL A 49 1.93 14.98 -1.49
CA VAL A 49 2.97 15.97 -1.18
C VAL A 49 4.28 15.63 -1.87
N ALA A 50 4.69 14.36 -1.84
CA ALA A 50 5.93 13.92 -2.48
C ALA A 50 5.89 14.05 -4.02
N TRP A 51 4.71 13.92 -4.63
CA TRP A 51 4.52 14.08 -6.08
C TRP A 51 4.30 15.52 -6.52
N LEU A 52 4.03 16.47 -5.61
CA LEU A 52 3.82 17.87 -5.98
C LEU A 52 4.93 18.42 -6.89
N PRO A 53 6.24 18.20 -6.62
CA PRO A 53 7.28 18.66 -7.52
C PRO A 53 7.19 18.08 -8.92
N TYR A 54 6.86 16.80 -9.05
CA TYR A 54 6.71 16.13 -10.34
C TYR A 54 5.49 16.64 -11.10
N VAL A 55 4.35 16.80 -10.41
CA VAL A 55 3.13 17.38 -10.98
C VAL A 55 3.35 18.80 -11.45
N LEU A 56 4.03 19.63 -10.66
CA LEU A 56 4.27 21.05 -10.98
C LEU A 56 5.36 21.26 -12.03
N SER A 57 6.26 20.30 -12.24
CA SER A 57 7.35 20.35 -13.22
C SER A 57 6.87 20.33 -14.68
N GLU A 58 7.80 20.43 -15.62
CA GLU A 58 7.54 20.27 -17.06
C GLU A 58 7.05 18.85 -17.43
N ASN A 59 7.22 17.86 -16.55
CA ASN A 59 6.62 16.53 -16.72
C ASN A 59 5.10 16.52 -16.44
N GLY A 60 4.55 17.60 -15.88
CA GLY A 60 3.11 17.72 -15.63
C GLY A 60 2.54 19.05 -16.11
N VAL A 61 2.12 19.91 -15.17
CA VAL A 61 1.41 21.16 -15.51
C VAL A 61 2.35 22.29 -15.93
N GLY A 62 3.67 22.15 -15.79
CA GLY A 62 4.65 23.11 -16.30
C GLY A 62 4.72 24.44 -15.55
N ILE A 63 4.26 24.49 -14.29
CA ILE A 63 4.36 25.68 -13.42
C ILE A 63 5.83 25.93 -13.03
N TRP A 64 6.58 24.85 -12.77
CA TRP A 64 7.99 24.88 -12.46
C TRP A 64 8.83 24.53 -13.68
N ARG A 65 9.82 25.38 -13.98
CA ARG A 65 10.69 25.28 -15.16
C ARG A 65 11.88 24.35 -14.92
N PHE A 66 11.57 23.09 -14.64
CA PHE A 66 12.53 22.00 -14.64
C PHE A 66 11.82 20.72 -15.03
N SER A 67 12.58 19.72 -15.46
CA SER A 67 12.11 18.37 -15.73
C SER A 67 12.89 17.36 -14.90
N PHE A 68 12.23 16.24 -14.60
CA PHE A 68 12.84 15.10 -13.95
C PHE A 68 13.68 14.30 -14.95
N PRO A 69 14.91 13.89 -14.60
CA PRO A 69 15.75 13.11 -15.49
C PRO A 69 15.11 11.77 -15.84
N GLU A 70 15.24 11.38 -17.11
CA GLU A 70 14.81 10.07 -17.58
C GLU A 70 15.80 8.99 -17.17
N VAL A 71 15.28 7.87 -16.68
CA VAL A 71 16.02 6.65 -16.40
C VAL A 71 15.31 5.51 -17.14
N LEU A 72 16.04 4.75 -17.95
CA LEU A 72 15.46 3.70 -18.80
C LEU A 72 14.32 4.21 -19.73
N GLY A 73 14.45 5.45 -20.22
CA GLY A 73 13.48 6.07 -21.12
C GLY A 73 12.19 6.58 -20.48
N THR A 74 12.18 6.77 -19.15
CA THR A 74 11.03 7.34 -18.43
C THR A 74 11.45 8.19 -17.24
N SER A 75 10.72 9.28 -16.99
CA SER A 75 10.85 10.17 -15.83
C SER A 75 10.22 9.58 -14.56
N GLN A 76 9.43 8.51 -14.68
CA GLN A 76 8.65 7.94 -13.58
C GLN A 76 9.52 7.43 -12.42
N PHE A 77 10.70 6.88 -12.73
CA PHE A 77 11.62 6.40 -11.68
C PHE A 77 12.14 7.53 -10.80
N THR A 78 12.29 8.73 -11.34
CA THR A 78 12.85 9.87 -10.62
C THR A 78 11.76 10.77 -10.03
N GLY A 79 10.61 10.89 -10.70
CA GLY A 79 9.48 11.74 -10.29
C GLY A 79 8.40 11.07 -9.46
N MET A 80 8.07 9.81 -9.74
CA MET A 80 6.94 9.10 -9.09
C MET A 80 7.39 8.21 -7.94
N LEU A 81 8.56 7.59 -8.04
CA LEU A 81 8.97 6.51 -7.14
C LEU A 81 9.00 6.94 -5.66
N PHE A 82 9.44 8.17 -5.39
CA PHE A 82 9.52 8.68 -4.02
C PHE A 82 8.16 8.73 -3.32
N GLY A 83 7.12 9.24 -4.00
CA GLY A 83 5.77 9.25 -3.46
C GLY A 83 5.13 7.86 -3.38
N ALA A 84 5.49 6.94 -4.29
CA ALA A 84 5.09 5.54 -4.21
C ALA A 84 5.65 4.86 -2.96
N TYR A 85 6.90 5.10 -2.59
CA TYR A 85 7.51 4.54 -1.37
C TYR A 85 7.00 5.18 -0.08
N LEU A 86 6.86 6.51 -0.06
CA LEU A 86 6.41 7.22 1.14
C LEU A 86 4.94 6.97 1.47
N GLY A 87 4.10 6.75 0.46
CA GLY A 87 2.67 6.56 0.63
C GLY A 87 2.32 5.25 1.33
N PRO A 88 2.09 4.14 0.59
CA PRO A 88 1.50 2.94 1.16
C PRO A 88 2.47 2.23 2.10
N LEU A 89 3.73 2.02 1.70
CA LEU A 89 4.74 1.40 2.56
C LEU A 89 5.03 2.28 3.80
N GLY A 90 5.28 3.57 3.60
CA GLY A 90 5.55 4.52 4.68
C GLY A 90 4.38 4.67 5.65
N ALA A 91 3.15 4.81 5.15
CA ALA A 91 1.95 4.88 6.00
C ALA A 91 1.72 3.59 6.78
N ALA A 92 1.84 2.41 6.15
CA ALA A 92 1.69 1.14 6.84
C ALA A 92 2.74 0.97 7.94
N PHE A 93 3.99 1.36 7.66
CA PHE A 93 5.06 1.37 8.66
C PHE A 93 4.72 2.30 9.84
N LEU A 94 4.36 3.57 9.57
CA LEU A 94 4.08 4.55 10.62
C LEU A 94 2.88 4.15 11.48
N VAL A 95 1.77 3.73 10.86
CA VAL A 95 0.58 3.29 11.59
C VAL A 95 0.90 2.06 12.43
N THR A 96 1.62 1.08 11.88
CA THR A 96 1.99 -0.12 12.64
C THR A 96 2.96 0.20 13.79
N ALA A 97 3.96 1.06 13.55
CA ALA A 97 4.93 1.47 14.55
C ALA A 97 4.27 2.20 15.72
N LEU A 98 3.34 3.11 15.44
CA LEU A 98 2.67 3.93 16.44
C LEU A 98 1.54 3.18 17.16
N ALA A 99 0.81 2.28 16.48
CA ALA A 99 -0.31 1.55 17.08
C ALA A 99 0.12 0.26 17.81
N GLU A 100 1.13 -0.44 17.29
CA GLU A 100 1.52 -1.80 17.72
C GLU A 100 3.01 -1.91 18.15
N GLY A 101 3.80 -0.86 17.97
CA GLY A 101 5.21 -0.83 18.36
C GLY A 101 6.10 -1.82 17.62
N ARG A 102 7.29 -2.06 18.19
CA ARG A 102 8.28 -3.02 17.65
C ARG A 102 7.71 -4.42 17.43
N PRO A 103 6.87 -5.00 18.33
CA PRO A 103 6.28 -6.31 18.09
C PRO A 103 5.37 -6.34 16.85
N GLY A 104 4.59 -5.28 16.61
CA GLY A 104 3.78 -5.13 15.40
C GLY A 104 4.60 -5.11 14.13
N LEU A 105 5.66 -4.31 14.10
CA LEU A 105 6.57 -4.22 12.94
C LEU A 105 7.25 -5.56 12.63
N ARG A 106 7.67 -6.31 13.65
CA ARG A 106 8.24 -7.65 13.44
C ARG A 106 7.23 -8.62 12.84
N ARG A 107 5.98 -8.61 13.33
CA ARG A 107 4.89 -9.43 12.77
C ARG A 107 4.56 -9.04 11.34
N TRP A 108 4.56 -7.74 11.02
CA TRP A 108 4.31 -7.23 9.68
C TRP A 108 5.43 -7.62 8.70
N GLY A 109 6.69 -7.33 9.05
CA GLY A 109 7.84 -7.69 8.21
C GLY A 109 7.94 -9.20 7.95
N ALA A 110 7.65 -10.04 8.94
CA ALA A 110 7.64 -11.49 8.76
C ALA A 110 6.59 -11.98 7.75
N ARG A 111 5.50 -11.23 7.53
CA ARG A 111 4.51 -11.54 6.48
C ARG A 111 4.98 -11.07 5.12
N VAL A 112 5.51 -9.85 5.03
CA VAL A 112 6.02 -9.26 3.78
C VAL A 112 7.14 -10.12 3.17
N PHE A 113 8.06 -10.63 3.99
CA PHE A 113 9.18 -11.46 3.52
C PHE A 113 8.87 -12.98 3.49
N ARG A 114 7.59 -13.36 3.52
CA ARG A 114 7.21 -14.77 3.42
C ARG A 114 7.36 -15.26 1.97
N TRP A 115 8.50 -15.88 1.68
CA TRP A 115 8.78 -16.42 0.35
C TRP A 115 8.27 -17.86 0.17
N ARG A 116 8.30 -18.72 1.20
CA ARG A 116 8.00 -20.15 1.03
C ARG A 116 6.49 -20.43 0.92
N VAL A 117 5.96 -20.30 -0.29
CA VAL A 117 4.58 -20.69 -0.66
C VAL A 117 4.59 -21.82 -1.68
N SER A 118 3.45 -22.49 -1.87
CA SER A 118 3.31 -23.56 -2.88
C SER A 118 3.68 -23.05 -4.28
N TRP A 119 4.38 -23.86 -5.08
CA TRP A 119 4.77 -23.55 -6.46
C TRP A 119 3.59 -23.11 -7.33
N ARG A 120 2.37 -23.59 -7.01
CA ARG A 120 1.12 -23.24 -7.69
C ARG A 120 0.86 -21.72 -7.65
N TRP A 121 1.21 -21.04 -6.55
CA TRP A 121 1.03 -19.60 -6.43
C TRP A 121 2.01 -18.80 -7.28
N TYR A 122 3.23 -19.31 -7.45
CA TYR A 122 4.17 -18.71 -8.40
C TYR A 122 3.69 -18.88 -9.84
N ALA A 123 3.15 -20.04 -10.20
CA ALA A 123 2.56 -20.27 -11.52
C ALA A 123 1.35 -19.33 -11.76
N VAL A 124 0.47 -19.15 -10.77
CA VAL A 124 -0.64 -18.19 -10.85
C VAL A 124 -0.12 -16.76 -11.01
N ALA A 125 0.84 -16.31 -10.21
CA ALA A 125 1.40 -14.97 -10.31
C ALA A 125 2.07 -14.71 -11.68
N LEU A 126 2.75 -15.73 -12.23
CA LEU A 126 3.43 -15.64 -13.52
C LEU A 126 2.45 -15.63 -14.71
N LEU A 127 1.39 -16.45 -14.65
CA LEU A 127 0.54 -16.73 -15.81
C LEU A 127 -0.80 -15.99 -15.80
N ALA A 128 -1.33 -15.61 -14.63
CA ALA A 128 -2.66 -15.03 -14.54
C ALA A 128 -2.79 -13.73 -15.35
N ALA A 129 -1.87 -12.79 -15.19
CA ALA A 129 -1.94 -11.51 -15.91
C ALA A 129 -1.82 -11.69 -17.44
N PRO A 130 -0.80 -12.40 -17.99
CA PRO A 130 -0.74 -12.67 -19.43
C PRO A 130 -1.99 -13.36 -19.98
N VAL A 131 -2.53 -14.35 -19.26
CA VAL A 131 -3.72 -15.09 -19.68
C VAL A 131 -4.94 -14.18 -19.70
N VAL A 132 -5.19 -13.41 -18.64
CA VAL A 132 -6.34 -12.49 -18.55
C VAL A 132 -6.25 -11.41 -19.62
N ILE A 133 -5.06 -10.82 -19.83
CA ILE A 133 -4.85 -9.81 -20.88
C ILE A 133 -5.10 -10.41 -22.26
N THR A 134 -4.55 -11.60 -22.55
CA THR A 134 -4.74 -12.28 -23.84
C THR A 134 -6.20 -12.59 -24.10
N ILE A 135 -6.91 -13.14 -23.11
CA ILE A 135 -8.35 -13.42 -23.23
C ILE A 135 -9.12 -12.11 -23.48
N GLY A 136 -8.81 -11.05 -22.73
CA GLY A 136 -9.42 -9.73 -22.91
C GLY A 136 -9.24 -9.21 -24.34
N THR A 137 -8.04 -9.29 -24.89
CA THR A 137 -7.77 -8.87 -26.27
C THR A 137 -8.48 -9.75 -27.32
N VAL A 138 -8.57 -11.05 -27.12
CA VAL A 138 -9.26 -11.93 -28.09
C VAL A 138 -10.77 -11.71 -28.10
N VAL A 139 -11.37 -11.42 -26.94
CA VAL A 139 -12.83 -11.27 -26.80
C VAL A 139 -13.31 -9.89 -27.26
N VAL A 140 -12.47 -8.86 -27.18
CA VAL A 140 -12.81 -7.49 -27.62
C VAL A 140 -12.59 -7.37 -29.13
N ALA A 141 -13.69 -7.29 -29.89
CA ALA A 141 -13.68 -7.19 -31.34
C ALA A 141 -12.82 -6.01 -31.84
N GLY A 142 -11.95 -6.28 -32.82
CA GLY A 142 -11.09 -5.28 -33.45
C GLY A 142 -9.78 -4.99 -32.71
N THR A 143 -9.44 -5.74 -31.64
CA THR A 143 -8.17 -5.58 -30.90
C THR A 143 -7.16 -6.70 -31.18
N ASP A 144 -7.52 -7.67 -32.02
CA ASP A 144 -6.71 -8.81 -32.45
C ASP A 144 -5.42 -8.37 -33.17
N ALA A 145 -5.45 -7.28 -33.93
CA ALA A 145 -4.27 -6.67 -34.54
C ALA A 145 -3.22 -6.19 -33.52
N GLY A 146 -3.60 -6.05 -32.24
CA GLY A 146 -2.70 -5.72 -31.14
C GLY A 146 -1.95 -6.93 -30.55
N LEU A 147 -2.37 -8.16 -30.85
CA LEU A 147 -1.69 -9.36 -30.36
C LEU A 147 -0.35 -9.53 -31.07
N ARG A 148 0.74 -9.36 -30.33
CA ARG A 148 2.09 -9.59 -30.81
C ARG A 148 2.82 -10.57 -29.92
N VAL A 149 3.41 -11.58 -30.53
CA VAL A 149 4.37 -12.44 -29.84
C VAL A 149 5.68 -11.66 -29.76
N PRO A 150 6.17 -11.33 -28.54
CA PRO A 150 7.43 -10.62 -28.41
C PRO A 150 8.59 -11.49 -28.95
N PRO A 151 9.64 -10.88 -29.53
CA PRO A 151 10.86 -11.60 -29.88
C PRO A 151 11.39 -12.40 -28.68
N VAL A 152 11.86 -13.62 -28.93
CA VAL A 152 12.39 -14.51 -27.89
C VAL A 152 13.55 -13.87 -27.12
N GLU A 153 14.31 -13.00 -27.78
CA GLU A 153 15.39 -12.18 -27.23
C GLU A 153 14.93 -11.40 -25.98
N LEU A 154 13.69 -10.90 -25.96
CA LEU A 154 13.14 -10.12 -24.86
C LEU A 154 12.89 -10.96 -23.60
N LEU A 155 12.84 -12.29 -23.73
CA LEU A 155 12.77 -13.17 -22.56
C LEU A 155 14.01 -13.03 -21.67
N ALA A 156 15.17 -12.65 -22.23
CA ALA A 156 16.37 -12.37 -21.45
C ALA A 156 16.20 -11.17 -20.52
N LEU A 157 15.34 -10.21 -20.86
CA LEU A 157 15.03 -9.03 -20.06
C LEU A 157 13.93 -9.27 -19.02
N TYR A 158 13.24 -10.41 -19.09
CA TYR A 158 12.10 -10.70 -18.23
C TYR A 158 12.48 -10.69 -16.75
N VAL A 159 13.54 -11.43 -16.38
CA VAL A 159 13.97 -11.51 -14.98
C VAL A 159 14.49 -10.16 -14.45
N PRO A 160 15.39 -9.43 -15.15
CA PRO A 160 15.77 -8.08 -14.74
C PRO A 160 14.58 -7.13 -14.56
N PHE A 161 13.62 -7.14 -15.49
CA PHE A 161 12.46 -6.27 -15.42
C PHE A 161 11.51 -6.67 -14.28
N LEU A 162 11.32 -7.97 -14.04
CA LEU A 162 10.56 -8.46 -12.91
C LEU A 162 11.18 -8.03 -11.58
N LEU A 163 12.51 -8.14 -11.45
CA LEU A 163 13.23 -7.67 -10.25
C LEU A 163 13.08 -6.15 -10.07
N LEU A 164 13.20 -5.39 -11.15
CA LEU A 164 12.97 -3.95 -11.13
C LEU A 164 11.55 -3.64 -10.64
N GLN A 165 10.52 -4.27 -11.21
CA GLN A 165 9.12 -4.09 -10.81
C GLN A 165 8.84 -4.49 -9.36
N VAL A 166 9.45 -5.58 -8.90
CA VAL A 166 9.35 -5.99 -7.48
C VAL A 166 9.94 -4.92 -6.57
N LEU A 167 11.06 -4.30 -6.96
CA LEU A 167 11.68 -3.24 -6.18
C LEU A 167 10.91 -1.93 -6.29
N THR A 168 10.42 -1.53 -7.45
CA THR A 168 9.86 -0.18 -7.63
C THR A 168 8.39 -0.09 -7.32
N THR A 169 7.59 -1.06 -7.75
CA THR A 169 6.14 -1.07 -7.56
C THR A 169 5.76 -2.04 -6.45
N GLY A 170 6.25 -3.28 -6.53
CA GLY A 170 5.90 -4.35 -5.60
C GLY A 170 6.19 -3.95 -4.14
N LEU A 171 7.43 -3.56 -3.84
CA LEU A 171 7.84 -3.22 -2.48
C LEU A 171 7.28 -1.88 -2.00
N ALA A 172 7.14 -0.90 -2.89
CA ALA A 172 6.64 0.43 -2.55
C ALA A 172 5.16 0.42 -2.18
N GLU A 173 4.36 -0.38 -2.88
CA GLU A 173 2.90 -0.32 -2.81
C GLU A 173 2.28 -1.52 -2.07
N GLU A 174 2.67 -2.75 -2.41
CA GLU A 174 1.97 -3.96 -1.99
C GLU A 174 1.97 -4.18 -0.47
N PRO A 175 3.03 -3.88 0.32
CA PRO A 175 2.99 -4.00 1.77
C PRO A 175 1.91 -3.12 2.43
N GLY A 176 1.63 -1.96 1.85
CA GLY A 176 0.57 -1.07 2.29
C GLY A 176 -0.80 -1.54 1.82
N TRP A 177 -0.97 -1.76 0.53
CA TRP A 177 -2.29 -2.09 -0.02
C TRP A 177 -2.74 -3.52 0.30
N ARG A 178 -1.88 -4.53 0.09
CA ARG A 178 -2.27 -5.95 0.26
C ARG A 178 -2.13 -6.44 1.67
N ASP A 179 -1.00 -6.19 2.32
CA ASP A 179 -0.77 -6.76 3.66
C ASP A 179 -1.45 -5.91 4.74
N PHE A 180 -1.39 -4.58 4.64
CA PHE A 180 -1.99 -3.70 5.64
C PHE A 180 -3.48 -3.44 5.40
N ALA A 181 -3.86 -2.87 4.26
CA ALA A 181 -5.23 -2.39 4.02
C ALA A 181 -6.21 -3.51 3.63
N LEU A 182 -5.86 -4.35 2.66
CA LEU A 182 -6.75 -5.39 2.15
C LEU A 182 -7.17 -6.37 3.24
N VAL A 183 -6.21 -6.87 4.04
CA VAL A 183 -6.50 -7.80 5.15
C VAL A 183 -7.52 -7.19 6.11
N ARG A 184 -7.38 -5.91 6.46
CA ARG A 184 -8.31 -5.21 7.36
C ARG A 184 -9.67 -4.98 6.72
N HIS A 185 -9.73 -4.64 5.44
CA HIS A 185 -11.00 -4.53 4.72
C HIS A 185 -11.72 -5.87 4.61
N GLN A 186 -11.01 -6.95 4.31
CA GLN A 186 -11.61 -8.28 4.17
C GLN A 186 -12.12 -8.84 5.50
N GLN A 187 -11.49 -8.49 6.63
CA GLN A 187 -11.98 -8.85 7.96
C GLN A 187 -13.34 -8.24 8.29
N VAL A 188 -13.63 -7.04 7.78
CA VAL A 188 -14.86 -6.29 8.09
C VAL A 188 -15.94 -6.47 7.01
N HIS A 189 -15.54 -6.50 5.73
CA HIS A 189 -16.45 -6.47 4.59
C HIS A 189 -16.47 -7.77 3.76
N GLY A 190 -15.62 -8.74 4.11
CA GLY A 190 -15.42 -9.97 3.35
C GLY A 190 -14.53 -9.79 2.10
N PRO A 191 -14.18 -10.89 1.42
CA PRO A 191 -13.19 -10.88 0.33
C PRO A 191 -13.57 -10.00 -0.85
N PHE A 192 -14.83 -10.06 -1.30
CA PHE A 192 -15.31 -9.33 -2.47
C PHE A 192 -15.37 -7.82 -2.22
N LEU A 193 -16.24 -7.40 -1.28
CA LEU A 193 -16.46 -5.99 -1.01
C LEU A 193 -15.18 -5.30 -0.46
N GLY A 194 -14.39 -6.00 0.34
CA GLY A 194 -13.11 -5.46 0.80
C GLY A 194 -12.10 -5.21 -0.33
N THR A 195 -12.08 -6.07 -1.35
CA THR A 195 -11.25 -5.86 -2.54
C THR A 195 -11.76 -4.72 -3.41
N LEU A 196 -13.10 -4.60 -3.57
CA LEU A 196 -13.71 -3.50 -4.32
C LEU A 196 -13.43 -2.13 -3.67
N ILE A 197 -13.62 -2.03 -2.35
CA ILE A 197 -13.31 -0.80 -1.60
C ILE A 197 -11.85 -0.42 -1.76
N LEU A 198 -10.93 -1.39 -1.60
CA LEU A 198 -9.51 -1.13 -1.81
C LEU A 198 -9.24 -0.68 -3.25
N GLY A 199 -9.86 -1.29 -4.26
CA GLY A 199 -9.69 -0.93 -5.67
C GLY A 199 -10.02 0.54 -5.92
N VAL A 200 -11.18 1.00 -5.45
CA VAL A 200 -11.61 2.41 -5.61
C VAL A 200 -10.67 3.38 -4.89
N LEU A 201 -10.26 3.07 -3.67
CA LEU A 201 -9.34 3.92 -2.90
C LEU A 201 -7.92 3.88 -3.48
N TRP A 202 -7.47 2.75 -4.00
CA TRP A 202 -6.20 2.66 -4.71
C TRP A 202 -6.24 3.46 -6.02
N ALA A 203 -7.35 3.44 -6.75
CA ALA A 203 -7.52 4.26 -7.95
C ALA A 203 -7.48 5.76 -7.62
N GLY A 204 -8.18 6.19 -6.56
CA GLY A 204 -8.17 7.57 -6.09
C GLY A 204 -6.79 8.08 -5.68
N TRP A 205 -5.91 7.21 -5.18
CA TRP A 205 -4.55 7.56 -4.80
C TRP A 205 -3.73 8.09 -5.99
N HIS A 206 -3.99 7.63 -7.21
CA HIS A 206 -3.26 8.01 -8.43
C HIS A 206 -3.62 9.38 -9.01
N PHE A 207 -4.68 10.03 -8.53
CA PHE A 207 -5.25 11.22 -9.18
C PHE A 207 -4.25 12.33 -9.53
N PRO A 208 -3.27 12.70 -8.69
CA PRO A 208 -2.29 13.73 -9.06
C PRO A 208 -1.46 13.34 -10.28
N LEU A 209 -1.17 12.05 -10.48
CA LEU A 209 -0.35 11.56 -11.59
C LEU A 209 -1.05 11.63 -12.94
N PHE A 210 -2.38 11.73 -12.96
CA PHE A 210 -3.11 12.00 -14.21
C PHE A 210 -2.73 13.36 -14.83
N LEU A 211 -2.17 14.27 -14.01
CA LEU A 211 -1.68 15.58 -14.46
C LEU A 211 -0.22 15.53 -14.95
N THR A 212 0.37 14.35 -15.11
CA THR A 212 1.75 14.17 -15.61
C THR A 212 1.80 13.36 -16.91
N ASP A 213 2.99 13.26 -17.49
CA ASP A 213 3.33 12.36 -18.60
C ASP A 213 2.91 10.90 -18.35
N TRP A 214 2.91 10.43 -17.10
CA TRP A 214 2.30 9.15 -16.70
C TRP A 214 0.81 9.09 -17.05
N GLY A 215 0.07 10.13 -16.66
CA GLY A 215 -1.36 10.29 -16.97
C GLY A 215 -1.64 10.24 -18.46
N VAL A 216 -0.83 10.94 -19.26
CA VAL A 216 -0.93 10.91 -20.73
C VAL A 216 -0.79 9.48 -21.26
N GLY A 217 0.16 8.70 -20.71
CA GLY A 217 0.38 7.30 -21.07
C GLY A 217 -0.81 6.36 -20.78
N VAL A 218 -1.68 6.70 -19.85
CA VAL A 218 -2.85 5.89 -19.44
C VAL A 218 -4.20 6.46 -19.91
N GLY A 219 -4.19 7.39 -20.87
CA GLY A 219 -5.41 7.95 -21.47
C GLY A 219 -5.77 9.38 -21.02
N GLY A 220 -4.88 10.06 -20.30
CA GLY A 220 -4.99 11.47 -19.92
C GLY A 220 -5.98 11.75 -18.78
N ALA A 221 -6.03 13.01 -18.35
CA ALA A 221 -6.86 13.47 -17.22
C ALA A 221 -8.34 13.75 -17.58
N SER A 222 -8.88 13.13 -18.64
CA SER A 222 -10.27 13.36 -19.03
C SER A 222 -11.23 12.78 -17.97
N VAL A 223 -12.42 13.39 -17.80
CA VAL A 223 -13.43 12.86 -16.86
C VAL A 223 -13.79 11.42 -17.20
N GLY A 224 -13.91 11.08 -18.49
CA GLY A 224 -14.18 9.71 -18.93
C GLY A 224 -13.07 8.74 -18.53
N THR A 225 -11.80 9.14 -18.70
CA THR A 225 -10.64 8.32 -18.30
C THR A 225 -10.61 8.11 -16.78
N LEU A 226 -10.83 9.18 -16.01
CA LEU A 226 -10.83 9.11 -14.55
C LEU A 226 -11.96 8.20 -14.04
N LEU A 227 -13.16 8.31 -14.60
CA LEU A 227 -14.28 7.44 -14.26
C LEU A 227 -13.99 5.98 -14.61
N ALA A 228 -13.46 5.73 -15.80
CA ALA A 228 -13.10 4.38 -16.24
C ALA A 228 -11.98 3.76 -15.39
N PHE A 229 -11.06 4.58 -14.86
CA PHE A 229 -9.99 4.11 -13.98
C PHE A 229 -10.48 3.74 -12.57
N THR A 230 -11.58 4.36 -12.13
CA THR A 230 -12.15 4.14 -10.78
C THR A 230 -13.27 3.10 -10.72
N ALA A 231 -13.85 2.73 -11.87
CA ALA A 231 -15.01 1.84 -12.01
C ALA A 231 -14.59 0.37 -12.15
#